data_AF-A0AA38CUR2-F1
#
_entry.id   AF-A0AA38CUR2-F1
#
_cell.length_a   1.000
_cell.length_b   1.000
_cell.length_c   1.000
_cell.angle_alpha   90.00
_cell.angle_beta   90.00
_cell.angle_gamma   90.00
#
_symmetry.space_group_name_H-M   'P 1'
#
loop_
_entity.id
_entity.type
_entity.pdbx_description
1 polymer ?
#
loop_
_entity_poly.entity_id
_entity_poly.type
_entity_poly.pdbx_seq_one_letter_code
_entity_poly.pdbx_strand_id
1 'polypeptide(L)'
;DFFLSGENNQDAVTGTESVSIYLRFGWMLFLALRIHVFSWFKGLVTCTNGLVSILTNISVLSVRKGTKGVDLISSLCNIYQTSEDDLLKMIEKANTLIIGILKKTPCPASECQTEELKNIDTDGLTYFQDLVEEISIISSIRILERDYEDAIHDRGELDERMFVNEEDSLFGSGSVSEGAANISGVKRKYDAMSSPTKKITSPLSPPGSPLTSPVKESSTPSKIKMPPPATPVSTTITTTKWLRTVIAPLPAKPSSELEHFLSSCDRDITTDVICRTQIILEAIFPSSAPVYRCVVGSLLSAALMDSIWAEQSRLEALKLYYRVLAAMCRAESQRLRNSNLTSLLINEIFHRCMLACSAELVLATHKTVTMMFPAVLERAGITAFDLSKVIESFVRHEETLPRELK
;
A
#
# COMPACT_ATOMS: atom_id res chain seq x y z
N ASP A 1 15.84 -13.94 -8.53
CA ASP A 1 16.68 -14.63 -9.54
C ASP A 1 17.50 -13.72 -10.45
N PHE A 2 17.48 -12.39 -10.31
CA PHE A 2 18.36 -11.49 -11.08
C PHE A 2 19.85 -11.53 -10.68
N PHE A 3 20.19 -12.13 -9.53
CA PHE A 3 21.54 -12.15 -8.95
C PHE A 3 22.22 -13.53 -8.97
N LEU A 4 21.57 -14.56 -9.52
CA LEU A 4 22.06 -15.93 -9.41
C LEU A 4 22.10 -16.60 -10.78
N SER A 5 23.15 -16.36 -11.56
CA SER A 5 23.65 -17.30 -12.58
C SER A 5 24.98 -16.83 -13.18
N GLY A 6 26.04 -17.62 -12.97
CA GLY A 6 27.32 -17.50 -13.69
C GLY A 6 28.55 -17.69 -12.79
N GLU A 7 29.03 -18.94 -12.71
CA GLU A 7 30.10 -19.44 -11.82
C GLU A 7 31.51 -18.83 -12.07
N ASN A 8 32.28 -18.66 -10.99
CA ASN A 8 33.58 -19.33 -10.80
C ASN A 8 34.05 -19.25 -9.34
N ASN A 9 34.43 -20.41 -8.79
CA ASN A 9 34.68 -20.68 -7.36
C ASN A 9 36.00 -20.12 -6.83
N GLN A 10 36.13 -18.79 -6.69
CA GLN A 10 37.20 -18.19 -5.87
C GLN A 10 36.88 -16.82 -5.22
N ASP A 11 35.78 -16.15 -5.58
CA ASP A 11 35.43 -14.79 -5.09
C ASP A 11 34.23 -14.73 -4.11
N ALA A 12 33.86 -15.85 -3.50
CA ALA A 12 32.61 -15.94 -2.72
C ALA A 12 32.59 -15.05 -1.45
N VAL A 13 33.75 -14.67 -0.90
CA VAL A 13 33.83 -13.90 0.37
C VAL A 13 33.65 -12.39 0.13
N THR A 14 34.24 -11.84 -0.94
CA THR A 14 34.11 -10.42 -1.33
C THR A 14 32.77 -10.12 -2.00
N GLY A 15 32.13 -11.11 -2.62
CA GLY A 15 30.78 -11.00 -3.17
C GLY A 15 29.70 -10.77 -2.12
N THR A 16 29.82 -11.36 -0.93
CA THR A 16 28.85 -11.18 0.17
C THR A 16 28.94 -9.81 0.84
N GLU A 17 30.15 -9.31 1.12
CA GLU A 17 30.34 -7.98 1.72
C GLU A 17 29.88 -6.86 0.77
N SER A 18 30.18 -7.00 -0.54
CA SER A 18 29.73 -6.03 -1.54
C SER A 18 28.21 -6.05 -1.74
N VAL A 19 27.55 -7.21 -1.73
CA VAL A 19 26.07 -7.25 -1.78
C VAL A 19 25.44 -6.62 -0.54
N SER A 20 26.05 -6.81 0.64
CA SER A 20 25.60 -6.21 1.90
C SER A 20 25.70 -4.68 1.90
N ILE A 21 26.78 -4.10 1.34
CA ILE A 21 26.93 -2.63 1.32
C ILE A 21 25.92 -1.92 0.42
N TYR A 22 25.60 -2.48 -0.76
CA TYR A 22 24.58 -1.92 -1.65
C TYR A 22 23.18 -2.05 -1.06
N LEU A 23 22.88 -3.15 -0.37
CA LEU A 23 21.60 -3.34 0.33
C LEU A 23 21.44 -2.31 1.45
N ARG A 24 22.47 -2.09 2.27
CA ARG A 24 22.48 -1.06 3.32
C ARG A 24 22.33 0.33 2.75
N PHE A 25 23.08 0.65 1.69
CA PHE A 25 22.96 1.94 1.02
C PHE A 25 21.55 2.18 0.48
N GLY A 26 20.97 1.20 -0.22
CA GLY A 26 19.61 1.30 -0.75
C GLY A 26 18.55 1.42 0.33
N TRP A 27 18.69 0.70 1.43
CA TRP A 27 17.78 0.83 2.56
C TRP A 27 17.84 2.23 3.18
N MET A 28 19.05 2.76 3.41
CA MET A 28 19.21 4.11 3.94
C MET A 28 18.64 5.17 3.01
N LEU A 29 18.81 5.00 1.69
CA LEU A 29 18.23 5.91 0.71
C LEU A 29 16.69 5.83 0.68
N PHE A 30 16.13 4.63 0.86
CA PHE A 30 14.69 4.46 1.02
C PHE A 30 14.16 5.13 2.30
N LEU A 31 14.89 5.02 3.42
CA LEU A 31 14.50 5.67 4.67
C LEU A 31 14.49 7.20 4.53
N ALA A 32 15.50 7.77 3.87
CA ALA A 32 15.53 9.21 3.54
C ALA A 32 14.35 9.59 2.62
N LEU A 33 14.07 8.81 1.57
CA LEU A 33 12.90 9.01 0.71
C LEU A 33 11.59 9.01 1.51
N ARG A 34 11.44 8.06 2.42
CA ARG A 34 10.24 7.93 3.24
C ARG A 34 10.09 9.09 4.23
N ILE A 35 11.17 9.60 4.81
CA ILE A 35 11.15 10.71 5.78
C ILE A 35 10.79 12.03 5.09
N HIS A 36 11.41 12.30 3.94
CA HIS A 36 11.38 13.62 3.32
C HIS A 36 10.31 13.77 2.23
N VAL A 37 9.84 12.67 1.63
CA VAL A 37 8.94 12.71 0.46
C VAL A 37 7.55 12.12 0.73
N PHE A 38 7.41 11.15 1.65
CA PHE A 38 6.11 10.51 1.85
C PHE A 38 5.23 11.30 2.83
N SER A 39 3.91 11.26 2.59
CA SER A 39 2.90 11.78 3.52
C SER A 39 2.91 11.04 4.85
N TRP A 40 2.28 11.63 5.87
CA TRP A 40 2.02 10.94 7.13
C TRP A 40 1.20 9.67 6.91
N PHE A 41 0.30 9.70 5.93
CA PHE A 41 -0.42 8.53 5.44
C PHE A 41 0.50 7.66 4.57
N LYS A 42 1.21 6.75 5.22
CA LYS A 42 2.14 5.80 4.59
C LYS A 42 1.36 4.65 3.93
N GLY A 43 1.04 4.79 2.64
CA GLY A 43 0.45 3.69 1.85
C GLY A 43 1.51 2.67 1.44
N LEU A 44 1.20 1.37 1.56
CA LEU A 44 2.16 0.31 1.22
C LEU A 44 2.59 0.38 -0.26
N VAL A 45 1.69 0.76 -1.17
CA VAL A 45 2.01 0.94 -2.59
C VAL A 45 3.04 2.05 -2.81
N THR A 46 2.92 3.17 -2.09
CA THR A 46 3.90 4.27 -2.16
C THR A 46 5.27 3.81 -1.68
N CYS A 47 5.31 3.04 -0.59
CA CYS A 47 6.56 2.43 -0.10
C CYS A 47 7.16 1.44 -1.11
N THR A 48 6.34 0.59 -1.73
CA THR A 48 6.79 -0.32 -2.79
C THR A 48 7.35 0.45 -3.98
N ASN A 49 6.65 1.47 -4.47
CA ASN A 49 7.13 2.31 -5.57
C ASN A 49 8.44 3.01 -5.21
N GLY A 50 8.58 3.50 -3.98
CA GLY A 50 9.83 4.07 -3.48
C GLY A 50 10.97 3.06 -3.48
N LEU A 51 10.76 1.87 -2.94
CA LEU A 51 11.76 0.79 -2.97
C LEU A 51 12.16 0.41 -4.39
N VAL A 52 11.19 0.27 -5.31
CA VAL A 52 11.46 -0.02 -6.73
C VAL A 52 12.25 1.11 -7.37
N SER A 53 11.95 2.38 -7.06
CA SER A 53 12.69 3.54 -7.58
C SER A 53 14.15 3.52 -7.12
N ILE A 54 14.40 3.21 -5.84
CA ILE A 54 15.75 3.07 -5.32
C ILE A 54 16.46 1.88 -5.97
N LEU A 55 15.77 0.76 -6.15
CA LEU A 55 16.30 -0.40 -6.84
C LEU A 55 16.68 -0.08 -8.30
N THR A 56 15.86 0.69 -9.01
CA THR A 56 16.16 1.15 -10.38
C THR A 56 17.45 1.99 -10.38
N ASN A 57 17.56 2.97 -9.49
CA ASN A 57 18.76 3.80 -9.36
C ASN A 57 20.01 2.95 -9.05
N ILE A 58 19.93 2.03 -8.08
CA ILE A 58 21.06 1.14 -7.75
C ILE A 58 21.38 0.17 -8.88
N SER A 59 20.37 -0.34 -9.58
CA SER A 59 20.55 -1.26 -10.71
C SER A 59 21.25 -0.55 -11.87
N VAL A 60 20.89 0.69 -12.19
CA VAL A 60 21.61 1.54 -13.17
C VAL A 60 23.06 1.74 -12.75
N LEU A 61 23.34 1.80 -11.45
CA LEU A 61 24.68 1.94 -10.89
C LEU A 61 25.48 0.63 -10.83
N SER A 62 24.83 -0.54 -10.91
CA SER A 62 25.42 -1.85 -10.59
C SER A 62 25.44 -2.85 -11.77
N VAL A 63 25.18 -2.43 -13.01
CA VAL A 63 25.08 -3.38 -14.14
C VAL A 63 26.42 -4.02 -14.47
N ARG A 64 26.63 -5.20 -13.89
CA ARG A 64 27.58 -6.21 -14.32
C ARG A 64 26.90 -7.04 -15.42
N LYS A 65 27.25 -6.76 -16.68
CA LYS A 65 26.95 -7.57 -17.90
C LYS A 65 25.66 -8.42 -17.84
N GLY A 66 24.53 -7.82 -18.19
CA GLY A 66 23.26 -8.50 -18.49
C GLY A 66 22.88 -8.44 -19.96
N THR A 67 22.12 -9.44 -20.42
CA THR A 67 21.70 -9.68 -21.82
C THR A 67 20.97 -8.49 -22.46
N LYS A 68 21.30 -8.24 -23.74
CA LYS A 68 20.84 -7.13 -24.60
C LYS A 68 19.35 -6.76 -24.45
N GLY A 69 19.07 -5.47 -24.28
CA GLY A 69 17.82 -4.82 -24.70
C GLY A 69 16.64 -4.95 -23.74
N VAL A 70 16.89 -5.03 -22.43
CA VAL A 70 15.81 -5.09 -21.43
C VAL A 70 15.50 -3.67 -20.97
N ASP A 71 14.28 -3.20 -21.24
CA ASP A 71 13.73 -2.02 -20.57
C ASP A 71 13.52 -2.36 -19.09
N LEU A 72 14.41 -1.83 -18.26
CA LEU A 72 14.44 -2.03 -16.81
C LEU A 72 13.16 -1.50 -16.14
N ILE A 73 12.66 -0.36 -16.62
CA ILE A 73 11.48 0.31 -16.08
C ILE A 73 10.25 -0.55 -16.38
N SER A 74 10.01 -0.89 -17.65
CA SER A 74 8.91 -1.79 -18.04
C SER A 74 8.97 -3.13 -17.30
N SER A 75 10.16 -3.71 -17.13
CA SER A 75 10.32 -4.99 -16.45
C SER A 75 9.93 -4.91 -14.97
N LEU A 76 10.39 -3.87 -14.26
CA LEU A 76 10.04 -3.65 -12.85
C LEU A 76 8.56 -3.27 -12.70
N CYS A 77 8.01 -2.46 -13.60
CA CYS A 77 6.58 -2.14 -13.64
C CYS A 77 5.72 -3.39 -13.79
N ASN A 78 6.12 -4.33 -14.65
CA ASN A 78 5.43 -5.60 -14.82
C ASN A 78 5.51 -6.50 -13.57
N ILE A 79 6.68 -6.59 -12.93
CA ILE A 79 6.87 -7.43 -11.73
C ILE A 79 6.08 -6.89 -10.54
N TYR A 80 6.13 -5.58 -10.30
CA TYR A 80 5.51 -4.94 -9.16
C TYR A 80 4.13 -4.34 -9.46
N GLN A 81 3.60 -4.57 -10.67
CA GLN A 81 2.33 -4.04 -11.17
C GLN A 81 2.15 -2.55 -10.88
N THR A 82 3.20 -1.77 -11.16
CA THR A 82 3.19 -0.31 -10.98
C THR A 82 3.11 0.40 -12.33
N SER A 83 2.68 1.66 -12.30
CA SER A 83 2.63 2.53 -13.48
C SER A 83 4.03 3.05 -13.78
N GLU A 84 4.42 3.06 -15.06
CA GLU A 84 5.68 3.66 -15.51
C GLU A 84 5.75 5.15 -15.16
N ASP A 85 4.66 5.89 -15.40
CA ASP A 85 4.58 7.32 -15.06
C ASP A 85 4.76 7.58 -13.57
N ASP A 86 4.16 6.73 -12.72
CA ASP A 86 4.28 6.86 -11.27
C ASP A 86 5.70 6.50 -10.82
N LEU A 87 6.31 5.47 -11.41
CA LEU A 87 7.67 5.06 -11.09
C LEU A 87 8.69 6.13 -11.49
N LEU A 88 8.55 6.72 -12.69
CA LEU A 88 9.42 7.79 -13.17
C LEU A 88 9.37 9.04 -12.27
N LYS A 89 8.18 9.47 -11.86
CA LYS A 89 8.01 10.58 -10.91
C LYS A 89 8.67 10.28 -9.55
N MET A 90 8.64 9.03 -9.11
CA MET A 90 9.27 8.62 -7.85
C MET A 90 10.79 8.54 -7.97
N ILE A 91 11.32 8.12 -9.12
CA ILE A 91 12.74 8.18 -9.45
C ILE A 91 13.24 9.64 -9.42
N GLU A 92 12.51 10.58 -10.04
CA GLU A 92 12.87 12.01 -10.02
C GLU A 92 12.95 12.59 -8.60
N LYS A 93 11.99 12.24 -7.74
CA LYS A 93 11.99 12.61 -6.33
C LYS A 93 13.18 12.01 -5.58
N ALA A 94 13.50 10.75 -5.83
CA ALA A 94 14.68 10.10 -5.26
C ALA A 94 15.98 10.78 -5.71
N ASN A 95 16.09 11.14 -6.99
CA ASN A 95 17.26 11.84 -7.53
C ASN A 95 17.41 13.23 -6.90
N THR A 96 16.31 13.95 -6.72
CA THR A 96 16.31 15.25 -6.03
C THR A 96 16.81 15.11 -4.58
N LEU A 97 16.47 14.04 -3.87
CA LEU A 97 17.00 13.77 -2.53
C LEU A 97 18.47 13.38 -2.52
N ILE A 98 18.93 12.57 -3.48
CA ILE A 98 20.36 12.26 -3.64
C ILE A 98 21.15 13.57 -3.82
N ILE A 99 20.65 14.48 -4.65
CA ILE A 99 21.26 15.79 -4.85
C ILE A 99 21.23 16.62 -3.56
N GLY A 100 20.09 16.69 -2.88
CA GLY A 100 19.93 17.51 -1.67
C GLY A 100 20.76 17.03 -0.48
N ILE A 101 20.75 15.73 -0.20
CA ILE A 101 21.38 15.14 0.98
C ILE A 101 22.84 14.80 0.72
N LEU A 102 23.12 14.10 -0.38
CA LEU A 102 24.47 13.62 -0.70
C LEU A 102 25.30 14.63 -1.51
N LYS A 103 24.69 15.72 -2.00
CA LYS A 103 25.35 16.78 -2.80
C LYS A 103 26.08 16.24 -4.03
N LYS A 104 25.54 15.17 -4.63
CA LYS A 104 26.09 14.53 -5.82
C LYS A 104 25.57 15.21 -7.08
N THR A 105 26.43 15.28 -8.10
CA THR A 105 26.08 15.86 -9.39
C THR A 105 25.39 14.83 -10.27
N PRO A 106 24.17 15.10 -10.75
CA PRO A 106 23.50 14.22 -11.69
C PRO A 106 24.15 14.33 -13.06
N CYS A 107 24.19 13.22 -13.80
CA CYS A 107 24.51 13.20 -15.22
C CYS A 107 23.51 12.29 -15.96
N PRO A 108 23.15 12.58 -17.22
CA PRO A 108 22.31 11.69 -18.00
C PRO A 108 22.99 10.32 -18.14
N ALA A 109 22.23 9.24 -17.94
CA ALA A 109 22.78 7.88 -18.09
C ALA A 109 23.31 7.61 -19.52
N SER A 110 22.79 8.32 -20.52
CA SER A 110 23.22 8.29 -21.92
C SER A 110 24.60 8.92 -22.17
N GLU A 111 25.06 9.82 -21.31
CA GLU A 111 26.38 10.49 -21.42
C GLU A 111 27.50 9.71 -20.72
N CYS A 112 27.16 8.63 -20.02
CA CYS A 112 28.09 7.82 -19.27
C CYS A 112 28.86 6.86 -20.20
N GLN A 113 30.19 7.02 -20.27
CA GLN A 113 31.07 6.24 -21.17
C GLN A 113 31.43 4.84 -20.65
N THR A 114 30.71 4.30 -19.67
CA THR A 114 31.01 2.97 -19.12
C THR A 114 30.53 1.90 -20.12
N GLU A 115 31.45 1.01 -20.54
CA GLU A 115 31.17 -0.16 -21.41
C GLU A 115 29.99 -1.05 -20.93
N GLU A 116 29.58 -0.87 -19.68
CA GLU A 116 28.59 -1.64 -18.92
C GLU A 116 27.13 -1.22 -19.18
N LEU A 117 26.88 0.01 -19.65
CA LEU A 117 25.52 0.54 -19.90
C LEU A 117 25.01 0.31 -21.32
N LYS A 118 25.84 -0.23 -22.23
CA LYS A 118 25.53 -0.41 -23.67
C LYS A 118 24.31 -1.29 -23.97
N ASN A 119 23.79 -2.02 -22.98
CA ASN A 119 22.71 -3.01 -23.16
C ASN A 119 21.37 -2.61 -22.52
N ILE A 120 21.27 -1.44 -21.87
CA ILE A 120 20.05 -0.96 -21.20
C ILE A 120 19.51 0.24 -21.97
N ASP A 121 18.19 0.37 -22.05
CA ASP A 121 17.57 1.63 -22.43
C ASP A 121 17.84 2.67 -21.35
N THR A 122 18.64 3.69 -21.68
CA THR A 122 19.08 4.72 -20.74
C THR A 122 18.24 5.99 -20.82
N ASP A 123 17.23 6.02 -21.70
CA ASP A 123 16.39 7.19 -21.88
C ASP A 123 15.64 7.55 -20.60
N GLY A 124 15.80 8.79 -20.14
CA GLY A 124 15.16 9.31 -18.93
C GLY A 124 15.83 8.91 -17.61
N LEU A 125 16.92 8.15 -17.62
CA LEU A 125 17.62 7.72 -16.40
C LEU A 125 18.76 8.66 -16.01
N THR A 126 18.95 8.86 -14.71
CA THR A 126 20.02 9.68 -14.13
C THR A 126 21.11 8.80 -13.53
N TYR A 127 22.36 9.11 -13.83
CA TYR A 127 23.55 8.46 -13.28
C TYR A 127 24.28 9.41 -12.32
N PHE A 128 24.94 8.85 -11.32
CA PHE A 128 25.76 9.59 -10.34
C PHE A 128 27.15 8.97 -10.31
N GLN A 129 28.10 9.60 -11.00
CA GLN A 129 29.44 9.06 -11.27
C GLN A 129 30.22 8.67 -10.01
N ASP A 130 30.16 9.49 -8.96
CA ASP A 130 30.88 9.23 -7.72
C ASP A 130 30.07 8.42 -6.72
N LEU A 131 28.93 7.81 -7.08
CA LEU A 131 28.10 7.07 -6.13
C LEU A 131 28.49 5.59 -6.02
N VAL A 132 29.28 5.07 -6.96
CA VAL A 132 29.61 3.62 -7.06
C VAL A 132 30.97 3.28 -6.45
N GLU A 133 31.83 4.27 -6.19
CA GLU A 133 33.11 4.03 -5.54
C GLU A 133 32.91 3.64 -4.07
N GLU A 134 33.55 2.53 -3.64
CA GLU A 134 33.36 1.93 -2.31
C GLU A 134 33.56 2.93 -1.15
N ILE A 135 34.58 3.77 -1.24
CA ILE A 135 34.87 4.83 -0.26
C ILE A 135 33.76 5.88 -0.24
N SER A 136 33.22 6.22 -1.42
CA SER A 136 32.15 7.19 -1.57
C SER A 136 30.80 6.65 -1.07
N ILE A 137 30.49 5.36 -1.30
CA ILE A 137 29.31 4.68 -0.75
C ILE A 137 29.32 4.72 0.77
N ILE A 138 30.44 4.36 1.40
CA ILE A 138 30.57 4.38 2.87
C ILE A 138 30.35 5.80 3.41
N SER A 139 30.92 6.82 2.75
CA SER A 139 30.73 8.21 3.13
C SER A 139 29.25 8.64 3.00
N SER A 140 28.57 8.16 1.95
CA SER A 140 27.17 8.47 1.67
C SER A 140 26.24 7.79 2.68
N ILE A 141 26.51 6.53 3.04
CA ILE A 141 25.79 5.82 4.12
C ILE A 141 25.87 6.62 5.42
N ARG A 142 27.07 7.08 5.82
CA ARG A 142 27.23 7.87 7.06
C ARG A 142 26.48 9.20 7.03
N ILE A 143 26.34 9.84 5.87
CA ILE A 143 25.54 11.06 5.72
C ILE A 143 24.05 10.72 5.91
N LEU A 144 23.56 9.65 5.28
CA LEU A 144 22.17 9.20 5.40
C LEU A 144 21.84 8.73 6.82
N GLU A 145 22.78 8.08 7.52
CA GLU A 145 22.59 7.67 8.92
C GLU A 145 22.41 8.87 9.84
N ARG A 146 23.18 9.94 9.63
CA ARG A 146 23.02 11.19 10.38
C ARG A 146 21.68 11.86 10.09
N ASP A 147 21.30 11.95 8.81
CA ASP A 147 19.99 12.47 8.40
C ASP A 147 18.83 11.69 9.04
N TYR A 148 18.95 10.36 9.11
CA TYR A 148 17.98 9.49 9.77
C TYR A 148 17.93 9.70 11.29
N GLU A 149 19.08 9.78 11.97
CA GLU A 149 19.14 10.03 13.41
C GLU A 149 18.53 11.39 13.79
N ASP A 150 18.88 12.44 13.04
CA ASP A 150 18.34 13.79 13.22
C ASP A 150 16.80 13.80 13.08
N ALA A 151 16.24 12.98 12.19
CA ALA A 151 14.80 12.89 11.96
C ALA A 151 14.01 12.06 13.00
N ILE A 152 14.68 11.16 13.74
CA ILE A 152 14.05 10.19 14.65
C ILE A 152 14.23 10.52 16.12
N HIS A 153 15.21 11.35 16.47
CA HIS A 153 15.47 11.75 17.86
C HIS A 153 14.21 12.28 18.59
N ASP A 154 13.25 12.82 17.83
CA ASP A 154 12.01 13.39 18.36
C ASP A 154 10.78 12.44 18.35
N ARG A 155 10.86 11.24 17.73
CA ARG A 155 9.67 10.39 17.48
C ARG A 155 9.50 9.19 18.42
N GLY A 156 10.57 8.72 19.08
CA GLY A 156 10.51 7.52 19.93
C GLY A 156 10.04 6.26 19.18
N GLU A 157 10.26 6.23 17.86
CA GLU A 157 9.91 5.12 16.96
C GLU A 157 10.99 4.03 16.98
N LEU A 158 10.65 2.83 16.50
CA LEU A 158 11.61 1.74 16.32
C LEU A 158 12.71 2.16 15.35
N ASP A 159 13.96 1.84 15.67
CA ASP A 159 15.10 2.07 14.77
C ASP A 159 15.06 1.05 13.63
N GLU A 160 14.75 1.49 12.41
CA GLU A 160 14.54 0.64 11.24
C GLU A 160 15.84 0.23 10.56
N ARG A 161 16.99 0.73 11.02
CA ARG A 161 18.29 0.24 10.56
C ARG A 161 18.52 -1.22 10.95
N MET A 162 17.83 -1.70 12.00
CA MET A 162 17.88 -3.10 12.44
C MET A 162 17.44 -4.11 11.37
N PHE A 163 16.67 -3.69 10.36
CA PHE A 163 16.21 -4.59 9.29
C PHE A 163 17.31 -4.97 8.30
N VAL A 164 18.43 -4.24 8.27
CA VAL A 164 19.53 -4.50 7.33
C VAL A 164 20.85 -4.81 8.03
N ASN A 165 20.95 -4.56 9.33
CA ASN A 165 22.05 -5.08 10.13
C ASN A 165 21.84 -6.59 10.34
N GLU A 166 22.67 -7.42 9.71
CA GLU A 166 22.60 -8.88 9.89
C GLU A 166 22.68 -9.30 11.36
N GLU A 167 23.47 -8.57 12.16
CA GLU A 167 23.70 -8.83 13.59
C GLU A 167 22.50 -8.47 14.50
N ASP A 168 21.66 -7.52 14.08
CA ASP A 168 20.45 -7.08 14.82
C ASP A 168 19.14 -7.60 14.20
N SER A 169 19.24 -8.31 13.08
CA SER A 169 18.09 -8.80 12.32
C SER A 169 17.42 -9.99 13.03
N LEU A 170 16.44 -9.70 13.89
CA LEU A 170 15.60 -10.72 14.58
C LEU A 170 14.79 -11.64 13.64
N PHE A 171 14.91 -11.47 12.32
CA PHE A 171 14.20 -12.21 11.29
C PHE A 171 15.14 -12.87 10.26
N GLY A 172 16.36 -13.23 10.67
CA GLY A 172 17.24 -14.09 9.88
C GLY A 172 16.64 -15.49 9.67
N SER A 173 16.32 -15.82 8.41
CA SER A 173 16.01 -17.18 7.98
C SER A 173 17.29 -18.02 7.98
N GLY A 174 17.52 -18.81 9.04
CA GLY A 174 18.63 -19.78 9.07
C GLY A 174 18.74 -20.59 10.36
N SER A 175 18.36 -21.88 10.29
CA SER A 175 18.56 -22.96 11.27
C SER A 175 18.23 -22.70 12.74
N VAL A 176 17.18 -23.36 13.22
CA VAL A 176 17.02 -23.67 14.64
C VAL A 176 18.18 -24.57 15.07
N SER A 177 19.23 -23.98 15.63
CA SER A 177 20.13 -24.69 16.55
C SER A 177 20.03 -24.04 17.91
N GLU A 178 19.41 -24.79 18.80
CA GLU A 178 19.25 -24.61 20.23
C GLU A 178 20.55 -24.14 20.91
N GLY A 179 20.48 -23.02 21.65
CA GLY A 179 21.62 -22.52 22.44
C GLY A 179 21.37 -21.11 22.98
N ALA A 180 21.05 -21.04 24.27
CA ALA A 180 20.71 -19.81 25.00
C ALA A 180 21.82 -18.76 25.08
N ALA A 181 21.46 -17.47 25.05
CA ALA A 181 22.05 -16.45 25.92
C ALA A 181 21.15 -15.21 26.04
N ASN A 182 20.96 -14.78 27.29
CA ASN A 182 20.19 -13.64 27.75
C ASN A 182 20.75 -12.29 27.28
N ILE A 183 19.88 -11.30 27.02
CA ILE A 183 20.16 -9.89 27.37
C ILE A 183 18.87 -9.23 27.90
N SER A 184 19.04 -8.52 29.02
CA SER A 184 18.02 -7.89 29.86
C SER A 184 17.59 -6.51 29.35
N GLY A 185 16.36 -6.07 29.63
CA GLY A 185 15.99 -4.66 29.45
C GLY A 185 14.52 -4.29 29.67
N VAL A 186 14.16 -4.03 30.92
CA VAL A 186 13.06 -3.14 31.40
C VAL A 186 11.62 -3.43 30.94
N LYS A 187 10.96 -4.28 31.72
CA LYS A 187 9.50 -4.47 31.74
C LYS A 187 8.83 -3.32 32.52
N ARG A 188 8.21 -2.35 31.83
CA ARG A 188 7.29 -1.40 32.49
C ARG A 188 5.92 -2.03 32.64
N LYS A 189 5.52 -2.17 33.90
CA LYS A 189 4.29 -2.77 34.41
C LYS A 189 3.17 -1.72 34.34
N TYR A 190 2.14 -1.98 33.54
CA TYR A 190 0.83 -1.31 33.69
C TYR A 190 -0.20 -2.40 33.95
N ASP A 191 -0.68 -2.45 35.19
CA ASP A 191 -1.82 -3.27 35.60
C ASP A 191 -3.10 -2.58 35.12
N ALA A 192 -3.87 -3.25 34.26
CA ALA A 192 -5.26 -2.92 33.98
C ALA A 192 -6.07 -4.21 33.80
N MET A 193 -6.96 -4.44 34.76
CA MET A 193 -7.91 -5.55 34.83
C MET A 193 -8.97 -5.43 33.73
N SER A 194 -9.15 -6.44 32.89
CA SER A 194 -10.39 -7.24 32.78
C SER A 194 -10.51 -8.01 31.45
N SER A 195 -10.91 -9.28 31.61
CA SER A 195 -11.57 -10.19 30.67
C SER A 195 -10.70 -11.21 29.88
N PRO A 196 -11.16 -12.48 29.74
CA PRO A 196 -10.29 -13.62 29.46
C PRO A 196 -10.41 -14.08 28.00
N THR A 197 -9.37 -13.87 27.19
CA THR A 197 -9.31 -14.50 25.86
C THR A 197 -8.73 -15.90 26.01
N LYS A 198 -9.61 -16.90 26.08
CA LYS A 198 -9.24 -18.31 25.92
C LYS A 198 -8.55 -18.49 24.56
N LYS A 199 -7.37 -19.12 24.58
CA LYS A 199 -6.78 -19.80 23.43
C LYS A 199 -7.82 -20.80 22.88
N ILE A 200 -8.32 -20.58 21.68
CA ILE A 200 -8.92 -21.63 20.86
C ILE A 200 -8.30 -21.55 19.48
N THR A 201 -7.43 -22.52 19.24
CA THR A 201 -6.94 -23.00 17.95
C THR A 201 -8.10 -23.09 16.96
N SER A 202 -7.97 -22.48 15.80
CA SER A 202 -8.92 -22.60 14.69
C SER A 202 -8.97 -24.03 14.14
N PRO A 203 -10.14 -24.70 14.11
CA PRO A 203 -10.36 -25.81 13.20
C PRO A 203 -11.26 -25.37 12.05
N LEU A 204 -10.75 -25.58 10.84
CA LEU A 204 -11.42 -26.19 9.68
C LEU A 204 -12.85 -25.71 9.30
N SER A 205 -12.91 -25.27 8.05
CA SER A 205 -14.07 -24.96 7.22
C SER A 205 -15.25 -25.97 7.31
N PRO A 206 -16.49 -25.52 7.02
CA PRO A 206 -17.67 -26.40 7.01
C PRO A 206 -17.66 -27.37 5.81
N PRO A 207 -18.24 -28.57 5.96
CA PRO A 207 -18.27 -29.59 4.91
C PRO A 207 -19.29 -29.25 3.83
N GLY A 208 -18.84 -29.19 2.57
CA GLY A 208 -19.68 -29.07 1.39
C GLY A 208 -20.38 -30.38 1.03
N SER A 209 -21.60 -30.25 0.52
CA SER A 209 -22.50 -31.31 0.05
C SER A 209 -21.87 -32.23 -1.03
N PRO A 210 -22.33 -33.50 -1.14
CA PRO A 210 -21.81 -34.42 -2.14
C PRO A 210 -22.52 -34.21 -3.49
N LEU A 211 -21.77 -33.91 -4.55
CA LEU A 211 -22.23 -34.11 -5.92
C LEU A 211 -21.56 -35.38 -6.46
N THR A 212 -22.37 -36.42 -6.58
CA THR A 212 -22.07 -37.67 -7.24
C THR A 212 -21.94 -37.45 -8.76
N SER A 213 -20.81 -37.84 -9.34
CA SER A 213 -20.79 -38.54 -10.63
C SER A 213 -19.44 -39.25 -10.86
N PRO A 214 -19.44 -40.45 -11.46
CA PRO A 214 -18.26 -41.29 -11.61
C PRO A 214 -17.56 -41.02 -12.96
N VAL A 215 -16.25 -41.29 -13.06
CA VAL A 215 -15.62 -42.03 -14.17
C VAL A 215 -14.08 -42.01 -14.04
N LYS A 216 -13.55 -43.24 -13.95
CA LYS A 216 -12.24 -43.79 -14.34
C LYS A 216 -10.93 -43.11 -13.91
N GLU A 217 -10.27 -43.87 -13.02
CA GLU A 217 -8.83 -44.07 -12.90
C GLU A 217 -8.03 -43.84 -14.19
N SER A 218 -7.06 -42.93 -14.13
CA SER A 218 -5.71 -43.20 -14.61
C SER A 218 -4.70 -42.36 -13.83
N SER A 219 -3.58 -43.02 -13.55
CA SER A 219 -2.47 -42.69 -12.66
C SER A 219 -1.69 -41.43 -13.03
N THR A 220 -1.55 -40.50 -12.08
CA THR A 220 -0.28 -39.82 -11.68
C THR A 220 -0.58 -38.76 -10.60
N PRO A 221 0.12 -38.74 -9.45
CA PRO A 221 0.01 -37.62 -8.51
C PRO A 221 0.85 -36.46 -9.06
N SER A 222 0.28 -35.68 -9.98
CA SER A 222 0.78 -34.35 -10.26
C SER A 222 0.73 -33.57 -8.95
N LYS A 223 1.90 -33.31 -8.35
CA LYS A 223 2.08 -32.35 -7.27
C LYS A 223 1.46 -31.04 -7.73
N ILE A 224 0.22 -30.78 -7.32
CA ILE A 224 -0.37 -29.46 -7.43
C ILE A 224 0.48 -28.59 -6.51
N LYS A 225 1.49 -27.93 -7.07
CA LYS A 225 2.18 -26.82 -6.41
C LYS A 225 1.08 -25.81 -6.14
N MET A 226 0.55 -25.80 -4.92
CA MET A 226 -0.26 -24.67 -4.49
C MET A 226 0.62 -23.43 -4.63
N PRO A 227 0.16 -22.39 -5.32
CA PRO A 227 0.90 -21.14 -5.36
C PRO A 227 1.13 -20.67 -3.91
N PRO A 228 2.29 -20.08 -3.61
CA PRO A 228 2.55 -19.55 -2.29
C PRO A 228 1.44 -18.59 -1.87
N PRO A 229 1.08 -18.52 -0.57
CA PRO A 229 0.07 -17.60 -0.09
C PRO A 229 0.45 -16.16 -0.50
N ALA A 230 -0.54 -15.38 -0.92
CA ALA A 230 -0.31 -14.01 -1.37
C ALA A 230 0.41 -13.19 -0.29
N THR A 231 1.49 -12.52 -0.66
CA THR A 231 2.21 -11.62 0.25
C THR A 231 1.39 -10.34 0.51
N PRO A 232 1.62 -9.62 1.62
CA PRO A 232 0.92 -8.36 1.90
C PRO A 232 1.02 -7.35 0.74
N VAL A 233 2.17 -7.29 0.06
CA VAL A 233 2.38 -6.44 -1.13
C VAL A 233 1.48 -6.89 -2.29
N SER A 234 1.45 -8.19 -2.60
CA SER A 234 0.61 -8.74 -3.68
C SER A 234 -0.88 -8.49 -3.42
N THR A 235 -1.34 -8.65 -2.19
CA THR A 235 -2.71 -8.33 -1.78
C THR A 235 -3.03 -6.86 -2.00
N THR A 236 -2.16 -5.94 -1.54
CA THR A 236 -2.40 -4.50 -1.68
C THR A 236 -2.40 -4.05 -3.14
N ILE A 237 -1.48 -4.58 -3.94
CA ILE A 237 -1.43 -4.31 -5.37
C ILE A 237 -2.76 -4.71 -6.02
N THR A 238 -3.28 -5.90 -5.69
CA THR A 238 -4.53 -6.41 -6.25
C THR A 238 -5.72 -5.52 -5.87
N THR A 239 -5.85 -5.16 -4.59
CA THR A 239 -6.94 -4.30 -4.13
C THR A 239 -6.83 -2.87 -4.69
N THR A 240 -5.61 -2.33 -4.78
CA THR A 240 -5.36 -0.99 -5.34
C THR A 240 -5.67 -0.95 -6.83
N LYS A 241 -5.33 -2.01 -7.57
CA LYS A 241 -5.69 -2.14 -8.98
C LYS A 241 -7.19 -2.10 -9.18
N TRP A 242 -7.97 -2.80 -8.33
CA TRP A 242 -9.43 -2.72 -8.37
C TRP A 242 -9.92 -1.28 -8.17
N LEU A 243 -9.45 -0.59 -7.13
CA LEU A 243 -9.86 0.79 -6.85
C LEU A 243 -9.55 1.73 -8.02
N ARG A 244 -8.35 1.64 -8.60
CA ARG A 244 -7.92 2.47 -9.75
C ARG A 244 -8.67 2.18 -11.04
N THR A 245 -9.02 0.93 -11.31
CA THR A 245 -9.62 0.53 -12.59
C THR A 245 -11.14 0.51 -12.57
N VAL A 246 -11.74 0.26 -11.41
CA VAL A 246 -13.19 0.08 -11.25
C VAL A 246 -13.86 1.30 -10.64
N ILE A 247 -13.22 1.95 -9.66
CA ILE A 247 -13.84 3.02 -8.87
C ILE A 247 -13.36 4.40 -9.30
N ALA A 248 -12.05 4.62 -9.44
CA ALA A 248 -11.49 5.92 -9.79
C ALA A 248 -12.05 6.54 -11.09
N PRO A 249 -12.35 5.78 -12.16
CA PRO A 249 -12.90 6.34 -13.41
C PRO A 249 -14.37 6.79 -13.30
N LEU A 250 -15.07 6.41 -12.22
CA LEU A 250 -16.49 6.72 -12.05
C LEU A 250 -16.71 8.22 -11.75
N PRO A 251 -17.89 8.76 -12.13
CA PRO A 251 -18.23 10.13 -11.81
C PRO A 251 -18.48 10.31 -10.29
N ALA A 252 -18.02 11.43 -9.73
CA ALA A 252 -18.29 11.82 -8.33
C ALA A 252 -19.69 12.44 -8.15
N LYS A 253 -20.68 11.96 -8.91
CA LYS A 253 -22.07 12.41 -8.86
C LYS A 253 -23.01 11.21 -9.08
N PRO A 254 -24.27 11.30 -8.62
CA PRO A 254 -25.27 10.28 -8.93
C PRO A 254 -25.37 10.00 -10.43
N SER A 255 -25.58 8.75 -10.81
CA SER A 255 -25.92 8.41 -12.20
C SER A 255 -27.35 8.87 -12.51
N SER A 256 -27.69 9.03 -13.79
CA SER A 256 -29.05 9.40 -14.22
C SER A 256 -30.11 8.42 -13.71
N GLU A 257 -29.77 7.13 -13.60
CA GLU A 257 -30.64 6.11 -13.00
C GLU A 257 -30.82 6.32 -11.49
N LEU A 258 -29.75 6.66 -10.77
CA LEU A 258 -29.84 6.94 -9.34
C LEU A 258 -30.64 8.24 -9.08
N GLU A 259 -30.42 9.29 -9.87
CA GLU A 259 -31.21 10.53 -9.80
C GLU A 259 -32.70 10.24 -10.03
N HIS A 260 -33.04 9.35 -10.95
CA HIS A 260 -34.42 8.91 -11.15
C HIS A 260 -35.00 8.24 -9.89
N PHE A 261 -34.27 7.34 -9.23
CA PHE A 261 -34.74 6.73 -7.98
C PHE A 261 -34.91 7.74 -6.84
N LEU A 262 -33.99 8.71 -6.72
CA LEU A 262 -34.02 9.73 -5.68
C LEU A 262 -35.17 10.74 -5.87
N SER A 263 -35.45 11.13 -7.12
CA SER A 263 -36.57 12.02 -7.47
C SER A 263 -37.93 11.33 -7.48
N SER A 264 -37.96 10.00 -7.63
CA SER A 264 -39.20 9.19 -7.58
C SER A 264 -39.68 8.87 -6.16
N CYS A 265 -38.95 9.30 -5.13
CA CYS A 265 -39.41 9.23 -3.74
C CYS A 265 -40.61 10.18 -3.52
N ASP A 266 -41.30 10.02 -2.38
CA ASP A 266 -42.46 10.87 -2.00
C ASP A 266 -42.16 12.36 -2.05
N ARG A 267 -40.87 12.70 -1.84
CA ARG A 267 -40.25 13.99 -2.12
C ARG A 267 -38.92 13.74 -2.81
N ASP A 268 -38.47 14.68 -3.63
CA ASP A 268 -37.11 14.62 -4.17
C ASP A 268 -36.09 14.78 -3.04
N ILE A 269 -35.30 13.74 -2.83
CA ILE A 269 -34.25 13.68 -1.79
C ILE A 269 -32.84 13.79 -2.36
N THR A 270 -32.69 14.14 -3.65
CA THR A 270 -31.39 14.17 -4.34
C THR A 270 -30.41 15.10 -3.63
N THR A 271 -30.86 16.31 -3.30
CA THR A 271 -30.04 17.30 -2.58
C THR A 271 -29.71 16.87 -1.15
N ASP A 272 -30.67 16.22 -0.46
CA ASP A 272 -30.48 15.72 0.91
C ASP A 272 -29.39 14.64 0.94
N VAL A 273 -29.40 13.73 -0.04
CA VAL A 273 -28.40 12.68 -0.17
C VAL A 273 -27.04 13.27 -0.51
N ILE A 274 -26.95 14.18 -1.48
CA ILE A 274 -25.67 14.85 -1.84
C ILE A 274 -25.08 15.56 -0.62
N CYS A 275 -25.87 16.39 0.07
CA CYS A 275 -25.42 17.12 1.27
C CYS A 275 -24.94 16.15 2.36
N ARG A 276 -25.72 15.09 2.64
CA ARG A 276 -25.37 14.08 3.64
C ARG A 276 -24.05 13.37 3.31
N THR A 277 -23.85 12.99 2.06
CA THR A 277 -22.61 12.31 1.64
C THR A 277 -21.37 13.19 1.84
N GLN A 278 -21.48 14.49 1.54
CA GLN A 278 -20.39 15.45 1.75
C GLN A 278 -20.05 15.59 3.24
N ILE A 279 -21.06 15.80 4.10
CA ILE A 279 -20.86 16.00 5.54
C ILE A 279 -20.21 14.76 6.19
N ILE A 280 -20.73 13.57 5.89
CA ILE A 280 -20.23 12.34 6.51
C ILE A 280 -18.81 12.02 6.03
N LEU A 281 -18.53 12.15 4.74
CA LEU A 281 -17.20 11.84 4.24
C LEU A 281 -16.16 12.87 4.65
N GLU A 282 -16.51 14.15 4.81
CA GLU A 282 -15.62 15.16 5.40
C GLU A 282 -15.32 14.83 6.88
N ALA A 283 -16.30 14.29 7.61
CA ALA A 283 -16.07 13.83 8.98
C ALA A 283 -15.13 12.62 9.04
N ILE A 284 -15.20 11.70 8.07
CA ILE A 284 -14.32 10.53 7.99
C ILE A 284 -12.92 10.93 7.51
N PHE A 285 -12.82 11.72 6.44
CA PHE A 285 -11.59 12.18 5.79
C PHE A 285 -11.49 13.72 5.87
N PRO A 286 -11.06 14.29 7.01
CA PRO A 286 -10.98 15.74 7.16
C PRO A 286 -9.87 16.34 6.30
N SER A 287 -10.18 17.42 5.60
CA SER A 287 -9.21 18.12 4.72
C SER A 287 -8.19 18.97 5.49
N SER A 288 -8.39 19.17 6.79
CA SER A 288 -7.47 19.93 7.66
C SER A 288 -6.93 19.06 8.79
N ALA A 289 -5.62 19.16 9.03
CA ALA A 289 -4.98 18.46 10.13
C ALA A 289 -5.56 18.93 11.48
N PRO A 290 -5.76 18.05 12.47
CA PRO A 290 -6.16 18.46 13.81
C PRO A 290 -5.14 19.48 14.35
N VAL A 291 -5.64 20.64 14.79
CA VAL A 291 -4.88 21.83 15.24
C VAL A 291 -3.84 21.55 16.35
N TYR A 292 -3.80 20.34 16.92
CA TYR A 292 -3.06 20.05 18.14
C TYR A 292 -1.56 19.70 18.01
N ARG A 293 -0.96 19.60 16.82
CA ARG A 293 0.51 19.35 16.71
C ARG A 293 1.16 19.96 15.45
N CYS A 294 1.19 21.29 15.38
CA CYS A 294 2.05 21.99 14.41
C CYS A 294 3.39 22.32 15.09
N VAL A 295 4.44 21.54 14.80
CA VAL A 295 5.84 21.91 15.11
C VAL A 295 6.47 22.46 13.84
N VAL A 296 7.10 23.63 13.98
CA VAL A 296 7.65 24.47 12.91
C VAL A 296 8.88 23.80 12.28
N GLY A 297 8.95 23.75 10.94
CA GLY A 297 10.21 23.54 10.21
C GLY A 297 10.10 22.92 8.82
N SER A 298 9.40 21.80 8.66
CA SER A 298 9.35 21.02 7.39
C SER A 298 7.95 20.45 7.08
N LEU A 299 6.94 20.77 7.90
CA LEU A 299 5.63 20.11 7.90
C LEU A 299 4.64 20.55 6.79
N LEU A 300 4.93 21.61 6.03
CA LEU A 300 3.97 22.15 5.05
C LEU A 300 3.70 21.16 3.91
N SER A 301 4.74 20.46 3.43
CA SER A 301 4.62 19.48 2.34
C SER A 301 3.84 18.24 2.79
N ALA A 302 4.13 17.72 3.98
CA ALA A 302 3.41 16.58 4.54
C ALA A 302 1.93 16.89 4.80
N ALA A 303 1.62 18.06 5.36
CA ALA A 303 0.24 18.50 5.59
C ALA A 303 -0.54 18.73 4.28
N LEU A 304 0.12 19.21 3.22
CA LEU A 304 -0.48 19.33 1.89
C LEU A 304 -0.74 17.95 1.26
N MET A 305 0.20 17.01 1.38
CA MET A 305 0.02 15.66 0.88
C MET A 305 -1.08 14.90 1.63
N ASP A 306 -1.22 15.17 2.93
CA ASP A 306 -2.29 14.62 3.76
C ASP A 306 -3.68 15.12 3.32
N SER A 307 -3.81 16.40 2.94
CA SER A 307 -5.08 16.93 2.41
C SER A 307 -5.40 16.38 1.02
N ILE A 308 -4.40 16.19 0.16
CA ILE A 308 -4.57 15.54 -1.15
C ILE A 308 -5.03 14.09 -0.98
N TRP A 309 -4.42 13.35 -0.05
CA TRP A 309 -4.82 11.96 0.23
C TRP A 309 -6.25 11.87 0.79
N ALA A 310 -6.60 12.77 1.72
CA ALA A 310 -7.95 12.83 2.29
C ALA A 310 -8.99 13.14 1.21
N GLU A 311 -8.71 14.12 0.34
CA GLU A 311 -9.55 14.46 -0.80
C GLU A 311 -9.76 13.28 -1.74
N GLN A 312 -8.68 12.61 -2.11
CA GLN A 312 -8.74 11.46 -3.02
C GLN A 312 -9.56 10.32 -2.41
N SER A 313 -9.30 9.98 -1.15
CA SER A 313 -10.02 8.91 -0.44
C SER A 313 -11.51 9.22 -0.29
N ARG A 314 -11.84 10.50 -0.05
CA ARG A 314 -13.21 11.01 -0.01
C ARG A 314 -13.92 10.85 -1.35
N LEU A 315 -13.26 11.21 -2.46
CA LEU A 315 -13.83 11.06 -3.80
C LEU A 315 -14.04 9.59 -4.19
N GLU A 316 -13.10 8.72 -3.86
CA GLU A 316 -13.21 7.28 -4.13
C GLU A 316 -14.33 6.63 -3.32
N ALA A 317 -14.44 6.97 -2.03
CA ALA A 317 -15.54 6.50 -1.18
C ALA A 317 -16.90 6.98 -1.68
N LEU A 318 -16.98 8.24 -2.15
CA LEU A 318 -18.19 8.81 -2.73
C LEU A 318 -18.62 8.08 -4.01
N LYS A 319 -17.66 7.82 -4.91
CA LYS A 319 -17.89 7.09 -6.18
C LYS A 319 -18.38 5.67 -5.92
N LEU A 320 -17.74 4.96 -4.99
CA LEU A 320 -18.14 3.62 -4.59
C LEU A 320 -19.55 3.63 -3.97
N TYR A 321 -19.84 4.58 -3.08
CA TYR A 321 -21.16 4.74 -2.48
C TYR A 321 -22.26 4.90 -3.54
N TYR A 322 -22.12 5.81 -4.50
CA TYR A 322 -23.15 6.02 -5.53
C TYR A 322 -23.33 4.79 -6.42
N ARG A 323 -22.24 4.12 -6.75
CA ARG A 323 -22.27 2.88 -7.55
C ARG A 323 -23.05 1.77 -6.86
N VAL A 324 -22.72 1.47 -5.60
CA VAL A 324 -23.40 0.41 -4.85
C VAL A 324 -24.84 0.80 -4.53
N LEU A 325 -25.09 2.06 -4.19
CA LEU A 325 -26.45 2.55 -3.96
C LEU A 325 -27.34 2.36 -5.20
N ALA A 326 -26.84 2.71 -6.40
CA ALA A 326 -27.58 2.50 -7.64
C ALA A 326 -27.86 1.00 -7.89
N ALA A 327 -26.88 0.13 -7.64
CA ALA A 327 -27.05 -1.32 -7.77
C ALA A 327 -28.11 -1.87 -6.79
N MET A 328 -28.08 -1.41 -5.54
CA MET A 328 -29.08 -1.77 -4.53
C MET A 328 -30.48 -1.26 -4.90
N CYS A 329 -30.61 -0.01 -5.37
CA CYS A 329 -31.90 0.54 -5.81
C CYS A 329 -32.49 -0.26 -6.97
N ARG A 330 -31.65 -0.64 -7.94
CA ARG A 330 -32.07 -1.47 -9.08
C ARG A 330 -32.58 -2.84 -8.62
N ALA A 331 -31.82 -3.53 -7.77
CA ALA A 331 -32.21 -4.84 -7.25
C ALA A 331 -33.49 -4.75 -6.41
N GLU A 332 -33.60 -3.72 -5.57
CA GLU A 332 -34.74 -3.50 -4.69
C GLU A 332 -36.01 -3.14 -5.47
N SER A 333 -35.89 -2.29 -6.49
CA SER A 333 -37.01 -1.93 -7.35
C SER A 333 -37.55 -3.15 -8.12
N GLN A 334 -36.66 -4.01 -8.61
CA GLN A 334 -37.04 -5.28 -9.24
C GLN A 334 -37.73 -6.23 -8.24
N ARG A 335 -37.21 -6.31 -7.02
CA ARG A 335 -37.76 -7.17 -5.96
C ARG A 335 -39.14 -6.73 -5.50
N LEU A 336 -39.34 -5.41 -5.32
CA LEU A 336 -40.61 -4.81 -4.89
C LEU A 336 -41.59 -4.59 -6.03
N ARG A 337 -41.13 -4.66 -7.29
CA ARG A 337 -41.87 -4.25 -8.50
C ARG A 337 -42.45 -2.83 -8.37
N ASN A 338 -41.70 -1.96 -7.69
CA ASN A 338 -42.05 -0.57 -7.41
C ASN A 338 -40.80 0.30 -7.61
N SER A 339 -40.98 1.49 -8.20
CA SER A 339 -39.90 2.47 -8.36
C SER A 339 -39.75 3.38 -7.13
N ASN A 340 -40.77 3.48 -6.28
CA ASN A 340 -40.71 4.29 -5.07
C ASN A 340 -40.03 3.51 -3.93
N LEU A 341 -38.81 3.93 -3.59
CA LEU A 341 -37.95 3.35 -2.55
C LEU A 341 -37.81 4.28 -1.33
N THR A 342 -38.80 5.12 -1.07
CA THR A 342 -38.75 6.17 -0.03
C THR A 342 -38.35 5.64 1.35
N SER A 343 -38.90 4.50 1.78
CA SER A 343 -38.59 3.91 3.08
C SER A 343 -37.11 3.53 3.26
N LEU A 344 -36.46 3.10 2.17
CA LEU A 344 -35.04 2.78 2.16
C LEU A 344 -34.19 4.05 2.06
N LEU A 345 -34.52 4.94 1.13
CA LEU A 345 -33.65 6.07 0.77
C LEU A 345 -33.76 7.28 1.71
N ILE A 346 -34.80 7.38 2.54
CA ILE A 346 -34.87 8.38 3.62
C ILE A 346 -34.05 7.97 4.84
N ASN A 347 -33.75 6.68 5.01
CA ASN A 347 -33.08 6.18 6.20
C ASN A 347 -31.64 6.69 6.31
N GLU A 348 -31.39 7.60 7.26
CA GLU A 348 -30.06 8.18 7.48
C GLU A 348 -29.03 7.13 7.94
N ILE A 349 -29.43 6.19 8.80
CA ILE A 349 -28.53 5.16 9.32
C ILE A 349 -28.06 4.26 8.18
N PHE A 350 -28.95 3.94 7.22
CA PHE A 350 -28.59 3.21 6.01
C PHE A 350 -27.49 3.94 5.22
N HIS A 351 -27.68 5.24 4.93
CA HIS A 351 -26.67 6.03 4.21
C HIS A 351 -25.34 6.13 4.96
N ARG A 352 -25.37 6.34 6.28
CA ARG A 352 -24.16 6.35 7.12
C ARG A 352 -23.42 5.02 7.05
N CYS A 353 -24.14 3.89 7.14
CA CYS A 353 -23.52 2.56 7.03
C CYS A 353 -22.91 2.31 5.64
N MET A 354 -23.62 2.69 4.57
CA MET A 354 -23.12 2.58 3.20
C MET A 354 -21.85 3.42 2.97
N LEU A 355 -21.82 4.65 3.50
CA LEU A 355 -20.67 5.55 3.39
C LEU A 355 -19.50 5.06 4.25
N ALA A 356 -19.75 4.61 5.47
CA ALA A 356 -18.72 4.02 6.33
C ALA A 356 -18.12 2.76 5.70
N CYS A 357 -18.94 1.89 5.11
CA CYS A 357 -18.47 0.69 4.40
C CYS A 357 -17.63 1.06 3.18
N SER A 358 -18.07 2.06 2.40
CA SER A 358 -17.33 2.56 1.24
C SER A 358 -15.97 3.14 1.65
N ALA A 359 -15.94 3.95 2.71
CA ALA A 359 -14.71 4.52 3.26
C ALA A 359 -13.75 3.46 3.81
N GLU A 360 -14.28 2.45 4.53
CA GLU A 360 -13.48 1.35 5.05
C GLU A 360 -12.81 0.56 3.92
N LEU A 361 -13.51 0.30 2.82
CA LEU A 361 -12.94 -0.38 1.66
C LEU A 361 -11.82 0.42 0.98
N VAL A 362 -11.96 1.74 0.90
CA VAL A 362 -10.90 2.64 0.38
C VAL A 362 -9.68 2.61 1.31
N LEU A 363 -9.89 2.72 2.62
CA LEU A 363 -8.83 2.65 3.62
C LEU A 363 -8.09 1.31 3.60
N ALA A 364 -8.84 0.19 3.57
CA ALA A 364 -8.31 -1.16 3.51
C ALA A 364 -7.51 -1.41 2.22
N THR A 365 -7.93 -0.80 1.11
CA THR A 365 -7.23 -0.89 -0.17
C THR A 365 -5.85 -0.22 -0.11
N HIS A 366 -5.77 0.98 0.45
CA HIS A 366 -4.51 1.70 0.58
C HIS A 366 -3.59 1.12 1.67
N LYS A 367 -4.10 0.21 2.51
CA LYS A 367 -3.45 -0.30 3.73
C LYS A 367 -2.85 0.82 4.57
N THR A 368 -3.60 1.89 4.71
CA THR A 368 -3.18 3.06 5.47
C THR A 368 -3.25 2.73 6.96
N VAL A 369 -2.09 2.70 7.62
CA VAL A 369 -1.97 2.28 9.04
C VAL A 369 -2.67 3.26 10.01
N THR A 370 -3.02 4.45 9.54
CA THR A 370 -3.46 5.57 10.40
C THR A 370 -4.95 5.56 10.76
N MET A 371 -5.82 4.97 9.93
CA MET A 371 -7.25 4.76 10.25
C MET A 371 -7.61 3.30 10.03
N MET A 372 -7.62 2.54 11.12
CA MET A 372 -8.12 1.17 11.12
C MET A 372 -9.54 1.14 11.68
N PHE A 373 -10.33 0.19 11.21
CA PHE A 373 -11.57 -0.20 11.88
C PHE A 373 -11.33 -0.38 13.41
N PRO A 374 -12.17 0.19 14.29
CA PRO A 374 -13.51 0.74 14.04
C PRO A 374 -13.57 2.27 13.90
N ALA A 375 -12.46 2.98 13.69
CA ALA A 375 -12.43 4.45 13.72
C ALA A 375 -13.41 5.11 12.74
N VAL A 376 -13.66 4.48 11.59
CA VAL A 376 -14.66 4.94 10.60
C VAL A 376 -16.09 5.00 11.18
N LEU A 377 -16.43 4.11 12.12
CA LEU A 377 -17.76 4.04 12.73
C LEU A 377 -18.04 5.26 13.60
N GLU A 378 -17.07 5.68 14.40
CA GLU A 378 -17.17 6.84 15.27
C GLU A 378 -17.34 8.12 14.43
N ARG A 379 -16.58 8.25 13.35
CA ARG A 379 -16.66 9.40 12.44
C ARG A 379 -17.96 9.44 11.65
N ALA A 380 -18.49 8.29 11.25
CA ALA A 380 -19.80 8.18 10.62
C ALA A 380 -20.98 8.25 11.62
N GLY A 381 -20.69 8.21 12.93
CA GLY A 381 -21.68 8.20 13.99
C GLY A 381 -22.64 7.01 13.91
N ILE A 382 -22.11 5.80 13.72
CA ILE A 382 -22.89 4.55 13.69
C ILE A 382 -22.29 3.51 14.64
N THR A 383 -23.09 2.52 15.02
CA THR A 383 -22.60 1.38 15.79
C THR A 383 -22.12 0.26 14.87
N ALA A 384 -21.29 -0.65 15.39
CA ALA A 384 -20.92 -1.86 14.67
C ALA A 384 -22.14 -2.74 14.32
N PHE A 385 -23.19 -2.69 15.15
CA PHE A 385 -24.44 -3.41 14.90
C PHE A 385 -25.25 -2.80 13.75
N ASP A 386 -25.17 -1.49 13.53
CA ASP A 386 -25.82 -0.87 12.37
C ASP A 386 -25.09 -1.25 11.09
N LEU A 387 -23.75 -1.20 11.11
CA LEU A 387 -22.96 -1.58 9.95
C LEU A 387 -23.17 -3.06 9.58
N SER A 388 -23.22 -3.97 10.56
CA SER A 388 -23.34 -5.41 10.28
C SER A 388 -24.61 -5.79 9.50
N LYS A 389 -25.67 -4.97 9.59
CA LYS A 389 -26.91 -5.16 8.82
C LYS A 389 -26.76 -4.85 7.33
N VAL A 390 -25.75 -4.04 6.96
CA VAL A 390 -25.57 -3.53 5.60
C VAL A 390 -24.45 -4.27 4.85
N ILE A 391 -23.42 -4.77 5.54
CA ILE A 391 -22.23 -5.39 4.91
C ILE A 391 -22.60 -6.47 3.90
N GLU A 392 -23.44 -7.45 4.26
CA GLU A 392 -23.80 -8.57 3.37
C GLU A 392 -24.45 -8.05 2.08
N SER A 393 -25.37 -7.10 2.21
CA SER A 393 -26.04 -6.50 1.07
C SER A 393 -25.08 -5.66 0.24
N PHE A 394 -24.19 -4.89 0.87
CA PHE A 394 -23.17 -4.10 0.19
C PHE A 394 -22.28 -4.98 -0.69
N VAL A 395 -21.69 -6.03 -0.10
CA VAL A 395 -20.79 -6.97 -0.81
C VAL A 395 -21.51 -7.68 -1.95
N ARG A 396 -22.79 -8.03 -1.77
CA ARG A 396 -23.62 -8.63 -2.83
C ARG A 396 -23.78 -7.71 -4.04
N HIS A 397 -23.87 -6.40 -3.84
CA HIS A 397 -24.14 -5.42 -4.91
C HIS A 397 -22.86 -4.76 -5.47
N GLU A 398 -21.67 -5.13 -4.98
CA GLU A 398 -20.39 -4.85 -5.62
C GLU A 398 -19.66 -6.15 -5.98
N GLU A 399 -20.12 -6.80 -7.06
CA GLU A 399 -19.65 -8.13 -7.46
C GLU A 399 -18.15 -8.16 -7.79
N THR A 400 -17.61 -7.02 -8.26
CA THR A 400 -16.20 -6.87 -8.65
C THR A 400 -15.22 -6.78 -7.48
N LEU A 401 -15.73 -6.73 -6.25
CA LEU A 401 -14.91 -6.58 -5.06
C LEU A 401 -13.90 -7.74 -4.94
N PRO A 402 -12.59 -7.44 -4.78
CA PRO A 402 -11.54 -8.43 -4.56
C PRO A 402 -11.82 -9.33 -3.37
N ARG A 403 -11.35 -10.58 -3.44
CA ARG A 403 -11.56 -11.58 -2.39
C ARG A 403 -10.98 -11.13 -1.05
N GLU A 404 -9.90 -10.35 -1.07
CA GLU A 404 -9.20 -9.88 0.13
C GLU A 404 -9.95 -8.74 0.84
N LEU A 405 -10.90 -8.10 0.16
CA LEU A 405 -11.78 -7.07 0.72
C LEU A 405 -13.16 -7.60 1.11
N LYS A 406 -13.56 -8.76 0.57
CA LYS A 406 -14.76 -9.51 0.96
C LYS A 406 -14.51 -10.22 2.28
#